data_AF-A0A925XB18-F1
#
_entry.id   AF-A0A925XB18-F1
#
_cell.length_a   1.000
_cell.length_b   1.000
_cell.length_c   1.000
_cell.angle_alpha   90.00
_cell.angle_beta   90.00
_cell.angle_gamma   90.00
#
_symmetry.space_group_name_H-M   'P 1'
#
loop_
_entity.id
_entity.type
_entity.pdbx_description
1 polymer ?
#
loop_
_entity_poly.entity_id
_entity_poly.type
_entity_poly.pdbx_seq_one_letter_code
_entity_poly.pdbx_strand_id
1 'polypeptide(L)'
;MSQKVQQRQGRFSGLARRLVGCGLIIAVYSTAAARAHAETFTPEGFGAVGNGVANDQVAVAAAFEAVRAAGGGRIEFNAGRTYNLGPLSNTGAAGVSVLNLRNATIDGNGAELVVNTTGNFLTAVIQLTGAQNVRLNNLRFRDVGTDLTVDWRGAAGVQLIGSSVESGKVLLDRCSGDRLVYLFTCADHLTARIKGITLRDCSVSNSYYGINCQNNGDGLRATGFRAENIRRAYFVYGIEDHDVDLSIQHDGVALGHFSACIIGNQGQRDTRGIRIKARFLGNTSKYGTGVDVQHQRASTVGGLISGIDATVDVLAPSTMVPVRFRSFHTTSTGATQEEVNTANRITDVRLSGNLDTTGPESIGFGLLTKQGVTGLTPNGVEGRLFFDTSILHPQIRLRAHYPSFVISTTHGRELRTIKGSLSTQFMTIPCAAFDAHPFEIVVTTWVQDELAAVAAAKRTYVKDVLFLQNAGGGNVMVKLRTPLANTNINGAATVTYTPSGEDLRINVTGYAGTNGLWRTEVEYVSRGP
;
A
#
# COMPACT_ATOMS: atom_id res chain seq x y z
N MET A 1 -46.46 32.59 -58.35
CA MET A 1 -45.77 32.52 -57.03
C MET A 1 -46.77 31.96 -56.00
N SER A 2 -47.28 30.74 -56.21
CA SER A 2 -46.91 29.45 -55.57
C SER A 2 -46.90 29.53 -54.03
N GLN A 3 -47.96 29.27 -53.25
CA GLN A 3 -49.04 28.26 -53.26
C GLN A 3 -48.56 26.83 -52.94
N LYS A 4 -48.71 26.37 -51.68
CA LYS A 4 -49.74 25.37 -51.30
C LYS A 4 -49.64 24.92 -49.83
N VAL A 5 -50.78 25.09 -49.17
CA VAL A 5 -51.27 24.41 -47.95
C VAL A 5 -52.13 23.22 -48.40
N GLN A 6 -52.07 22.07 -47.72
CA GLN A 6 -53.10 21.02 -47.65
C GLN A 6 -52.81 20.17 -46.39
N GLN A 7 -53.64 20.18 -45.33
CA GLN A 7 -54.88 19.37 -45.11
C GLN A 7 -54.66 17.86 -45.29
N ARG A 8 -55.21 16.91 -44.51
CA ARG A 8 -56.21 16.82 -43.42
C ARG A 8 -56.25 15.33 -42.98
N GLN A 9 -56.75 15.06 -41.76
CA GLN A 9 -57.64 13.93 -41.35
C GLN A 9 -57.17 12.47 -41.62
N GLY A 10 -57.32 11.48 -40.73
CA GLY A 10 -58.02 11.32 -39.46
C GLY A 10 -58.15 9.83 -39.12
N ARG A 11 -59.01 9.54 -38.12
CA ARG A 11 -59.59 8.24 -37.70
C ARG A 11 -58.92 7.46 -36.55
N PHE A 12 -59.49 7.69 -35.37
CA PHE A 12 -59.78 6.67 -34.36
C PHE A 12 -60.86 5.69 -34.86
N SER A 13 -60.67 4.39 -34.62
CA SER A 13 -61.64 3.42 -34.06
C SER A 13 -61.26 1.99 -34.43
N GLY A 14 -61.16 1.07 -33.45
CA GLY A 14 -60.96 -0.36 -33.75
C GLY A 14 -60.70 -1.22 -32.52
N LEU A 15 -61.77 -1.55 -31.81
CA LEU A 15 -61.85 -2.44 -30.65
C LEU A 15 -61.56 -3.92 -31.03
N ALA A 16 -60.93 -4.64 -30.10
CA ALA A 16 -60.99 -6.10 -29.87
C ALA A 16 -60.43 -7.07 -30.94
N ARG A 17 -59.39 -7.84 -30.57
CA ARG A 17 -59.44 -9.33 -30.51
C ARG A 17 -58.06 -9.96 -30.19
N ARG A 18 -58.12 -11.01 -29.36
CA ARG A 18 -57.18 -12.14 -29.18
C ARG A 18 -56.10 -12.03 -28.08
N LEU A 19 -56.56 -12.29 -26.85
CA LEU A 19 -55.92 -13.22 -25.91
C LEU A 19 -55.71 -14.59 -26.60
N VAL A 20 -54.46 -14.97 -26.93
CA VAL A 20 -54.01 -16.35 -27.07
C VAL A 20 -52.50 -16.40 -26.78
N GLY A 21 -52.08 -17.19 -25.80
CA GLY A 21 -50.76 -17.83 -25.83
C GLY A 21 -49.63 -17.21 -24.99
N CYS A 22 -49.85 -16.86 -23.72
CA CYS A 22 -48.76 -16.89 -22.73
C CYS A 22 -48.49 -18.36 -22.35
N GLY A 23 -47.84 -19.07 -23.27
CA GLY A 23 -47.28 -20.39 -23.03
C GLY A 23 -46.08 -20.28 -22.12
N LEU A 24 -46.32 -20.57 -20.84
CA LEU A 24 -45.43 -21.20 -19.87
C LEU A 24 -44.04 -21.61 -20.41
N ILE A 25 -43.07 -20.68 -20.37
CA ILE A 25 -41.62 -21.00 -20.33
C ILE A 25 -41.15 -20.55 -18.94
N ILE A 26 -41.56 -21.29 -17.91
CA ILE A 26 -41.08 -21.12 -16.54
C ILE A 26 -40.58 -22.49 -16.08
N ALA A 27 -39.35 -22.50 -15.59
CA ALA A 27 -38.66 -23.61 -14.89
C ALA A 27 -37.99 -24.71 -15.74
N VAL A 28 -36.92 -24.36 -16.45
CA VAL A 28 -35.79 -25.32 -16.67
C VAL A 28 -34.43 -24.74 -16.22
N TYR A 29 -34.32 -23.44 -15.92
CA TYR A 29 -33.04 -22.83 -15.53
C TYR A 29 -32.69 -22.92 -14.04
N SER A 30 -33.55 -23.49 -13.19
CA SER A 30 -33.38 -23.51 -11.73
C SER A 30 -32.80 -24.81 -11.14
N THR A 31 -32.53 -25.85 -11.94
CA THR A 31 -31.99 -27.12 -11.39
C THR A 31 -30.48 -27.17 -11.33
N ALA A 32 -29.74 -26.53 -12.26
CA ALA A 32 -28.27 -26.60 -12.28
C ALA A 32 -27.62 -25.85 -11.11
N ALA A 33 -28.12 -24.67 -10.75
CA ALA A 33 -27.59 -23.90 -9.61
C ALA A 33 -27.92 -24.53 -8.25
N ALA A 34 -29.04 -25.27 -8.15
CA ALA A 34 -29.41 -25.99 -6.93
C ALA A 34 -28.71 -27.36 -6.80
N ARG A 35 -28.33 -28.00 -7.92
CA ARG A 35 -27.59 -29.27 -7.90
C ARG A 35 -26.12 -29.13 -7.50
N ALA A 36 -25.52 -27.96 -7.73
CA ALA A 36 -24.11 -27.68 -7.45
C ALA A 36 -23.72 -27.69 -5.95
N HIS A 37 -24.67 -27.91 -5.02
CA HIS A 37 -24.42 -27.86 -3.58
C HIS A 37 -24.30 -29.23 -2.90
N ALA A 38 -24.52 -30.35 -3.60
CA ALA A 38 -24.56 -31.69 -3.00
C ALA A 38 -23.34 -32.57 -3.27
N GLU A 39 -22.58 -32.31 -4.34
CA GLU A 39 -21.45 -33.19 -4.70
C GLU A 39 -20.22 -32.86 -3.86
N THR A 40 -19.78 -33.87 -3.09
CA THR A 40 -18.55 -33.82 -2.30
C THR A 40 -17.53 -34.78 -2.91
N PHE A 41 -16.34 -34.27 -3.14
CA PHE A 41 -15.21 -34.98 -3.71
C PHE A 41 -14.10 -35.03 -2.67
N THR A 42 -13.49 -36.20 -2.47
CA THR A 42 -12.34 -36.36 -1.57
C THR A 42 -11.12 -36.74 -2.39
N PRO A 43 -9.91 -36.25 -2.08
CA PRO A 43 -8.70 -36.69 -2.76
C PRO A 43 -8.53 -38.22 -2.75
N GLU A 44 -8.93 -38.90 -1.67
CA GLU A 44 -8.89 -40.36 -1.52
C GLU A 44 -9.80 -41.07 -2.54
N GLY A 45 -10.93 -40.48 -2.90
CA GLY A 45 -11.80 -40.97 -3.97
C GLY A 45 -11.09 -41.01 -5.33
N PHE A 46 -9.99 -40.27 -5.47
CA PHE A 46 -9.11 -40.25 -6.64
C PHE A 46 -7.74 -40.91 -6.37
N GLY A 47 -7.60 -41.63 -5.27
CA GLY A 47 -6.40 -42.43 -4.96
C GLY A 47 -5.35 -41.74 -4.09
N ALA A 48 -5.64 -40.58 -3.48
CA ALA A 48 -4.72 -39.97 -2.52
C ALA A 48 -4.56 -40.85 -1.27
N VAL A 49 -3.35 -40.89 -0.72
CA VAL A 49 -3.02 -41.60 0.52
C VAL A 49 -3.05 -40.65 1.72
N GLY A 50 -2.55 -39.42 1.58
CA GLY A 50 -2.57 -38.41 2.63
C GLY A 50 -1.66 -38.74 3.84
N ASN A 51 -0.56 -39.47 3.59
CA ASN A 51 0.42 -39.86 4.61
C ASN A 51 1.71 -39.02 4.63
N GLY A 52 1.77 -37.96 3.81
CA GLY A 52 2.92 -37.07 3.67
C GLY A 52 4.12 -37.67 2.92
N VAL A 53 4.01 -38.91 2.42
CA VAL A 53 5.09 -39.61 1.71
C VAL A 53 4.70 -39.85 0.26
N ALA A 54 3.55 -40.49 0.02
CA ALA A 54 3.05 -40.76 -1.33
C ALA A 54 2.80 -39.45 -2.09
N ASN A 55 3.13 -39.42 -3.37
CA ASN A 55 2.81 -38.26 -4.20
C ASN A 55 1.31 -38.26 -4.53
N ASP A 56 0.57 -37.41 -3.83
CA ASP A 56 -0.88 -37.25 -3.92
C ASP A 56 -1.29 -36.20 -4.97
N GLN A 57 -0.34 -35.60 -5.69
CA GLN A 57 -0.60 -34.48 -6.62
C GLN A 57 -1.71 -34.79 -7.63
N VAL A 58 -1.63 -35.94 -8.30
CA VAL A 58 -2.59 -36.33 -9.34
C VAL A 58 -4.00 -36.50 -8.76
N ALA A 59 -4.11 -37.13 -7.58
CA ALA A 59 -5.38 -37.38 -6.93
C ALA A 59 -6.03 -36.09 -6.40
N VAL A 60 -5.24 -35.21 -5.79
CA VAL A 60 -5.71 -33.89 -5.35
C VAL A 60 -6.14 -33.05 -6.55
N ALA A 61 -5.34 -32.99 -7.62
CA ALA A 61 -5.70 -32.27 -8.84
C ALA A 61 -7.00 -32.81 -9.48
N ALA A 62 -7.18 -34.14 -9.49
CA ALA A 62 -8.40 -34.76 -10.00
C ALA A 62 -9.65 -34.37 -9.18
N ALA A 63 -9.55 -34.26 -7.85
CA ALA A 63 -10.65 -33.79 -7.01
C ALA A 63 -11.04 -32.33 -7.34
N PHE A 64 -10.06 -31.46 -7.57
CA PHE A 64 -10.31 -30.08 -7.99
C PHE A 64 -10.98 -30.00 -9.37
N GLU A 65 -10.49 -30.78 -10.34
CA GLU A 65 -11.07 -30.84 -11.68
C GLU A 65 -12.49 -31.43 -11.67
N ALA A 66 -12.78 -32.38 -10.78
CA ALA A 66 -14.12 -32.95 -10.62
C ALA A 66 -15.12 -31.90 -10.11
N VAL A 67 -14.77 -31.12 -9.07
CA VAL A 67 -15.60 -30.00 -8.60
C VAL A 67 -15.80 -28.94 -9.69
N ARG A 68 -14.74 -28.63 -10.43
CA ARG A 68 -14.85 -27.68 -11.56
C ARG A 68 -15.81 -28.21 -12.62
N ALA A 69 -15.69 -29.46 -13.02
CA ALA A 69 -16.53 -30.09 -14.03
C ALA A 69 -18.01 -30.18 -13.60
N ALA A 70 -18.27 -30.35 -12.30
CA ALA A 70 -19.59 -30.30 -11.70
C ALA A 70 -20.19 -28.87 -11.63
N GLY A 71 -19.40 -27.84 -11.95
CA GLY A 71 -19.83 -26.43 -11.89
C GLY A 71 -19.82 -25.82 -10.48
N GLY A 72 -19.25 -26.53 -9.51
CA GLY A 72 -19.23 -26.20 -8.09
C GLY A 72 -19.28 -27.45 -7.22
N GLY A 73 -19.41 -27.24 -5.90
CA GLY A 73 -19.49 -28.33 -4.93
C GLY A 73 -18.45 -28.22 -3.83
N ARG A 74 -18.13 -29.34 -3.20
CA ARG A 74 -17.19 -29.40 -2.08
C ARG A 74 -16.03 -30.34 -2.38
N ILE A 75 -14.81 -29.90 -2.09
CA ILE A 75 -13.68 -30.80 -1.85
C ILE A 75 -13.56 -30.95 -0.34
N GLU A 76 -13.52 -32.18 0.16
CA GLU A 76 -13.32 -32.47 1.58
C GLU A 76 -12.05 -33.28 1.78
N PHE A 77 -11.08 -32.67 2.45
CA PHE A 77 -9.87 -33.35 2.91
C PHE A 77 -10.13 -34.04 4.25
N ASN A 78 -9.46 -35.16 4.48
CA ASN A 78 -9.55 -35.85 5.76
C ASN A 78 -8.72 -35.13 6.82
N ALA A 79 -9.29 -35.03 8.03
CA ALA A 79 -8.67 -34.30 9.12
C ALA A 79 -7.29 -34.85 9.49
N GLY A 80 -6.34 -33.95 9.73
CA GLY A 80 -4.98 -34.28 10.20
C GLY A 80 -4.09 -35.02 9.19
N ARG A 81 -4.53 -35.17 7.93
CA ARG A 81 -3.70 -35.77 6.87
C ARG A 81 -2.73 -34.77 6.27
N THR A 82 -1.64 -35.30 5.71
CA THR A 82 -0.65 -34.53 4.96
C THR A 82 -0.61 -35.07 3.54
N TYR A 83 -0.89 -34.23 2.54
CA TYR A 83 -0.87 -34.61 1.13
C TYR A 83 0.40 -34.04 0.50
N ASN A 84 1.31 -34.92 0.11
CA ASN A 84 2.55 -34.53 -0.56
C ASN A 84 2.28 -34.36 -2.05
N LEU A 85 2.37 -33.13 -2.55
CA LEU A 85 2.14 -32.77 -3.95
C LEU A 85 3.42 -32.84 -4.80
N GLY A 86 4.50 -33.39 -4.25
CA GLY A 86 5.73 -33.68 -4.96
C GLY A 86 6.66 -32.47 -5.21
N PRO A 87 7.73 -32.69 -5.98
CA PRO A 87 8.69 -31.65 -6.30
C PRO A 87 8.17 -30.69 -7.38
N LEU A 88 8.46 -29.40 -7.22
CA LEU A 88 8.17 -28.35 -8.20
C LEU A 88 9.51 -27.83 -8.74
N SER A 89 9.78 -28.06 -10.04
CA SER A 89 11.12 -27.92 -10.65
C SER A 89 11.23 -26.87 -11.76
N ASN A 90 10.14 -26.16 -12.10
CA ASN A 90 10.15 -25.08 -13.08
C ASN A 90 9.24 -23.91 -12.70
N THR A 91 9.51 -22.74 -13.28
CA THR A 91 8.69 -21.53 -13.14
C THR A 91 7.26 -21.79 -13.57
N GLY A 92 6.29 -21.37 -12.77
CA GLY A 92 4.86 -21.49 -13.09
C GLY A 92 4.28 -22.90 -12.90
N ALA A 93 5.05 -23.87 -12.41
CA ALA A 93 4.45 -25.06 -11.80
C ALA A 93 3.53 -24.67 -10.66
N ALA A 94 2.56 -25.53 -10.37
CA ALA A 94 1.83 -25.50 -9.12
C ALA A 94 1.58 -26.93 -8.64
N GLY A 95 1.42 -27.12 -7.33
CA GLY A 95 0.92 -28.38 -6.79
C GLY A 95 -0.42 -28.74 -7.43
N VAL A 96 -1.34 -27.76 -7.46
CA VAL A 96 -2.61 -27.83 -8.18
C VAL A 96 -2.85 -26.50 -8.90
N SER A 97 -3.24 -26.56 -10.18
CA SER A 97 -3.65 -25.39 -10.96
C SER A 97 -5.03 -25.63 -11.58
N VAL A 98 -5.97 -24.71 -11.37
CA VAL A 98 -7.36 -24.86 -11.85
C VAL A 98 -7.83 -23.57 -12.52
N LEU A 99 -8.41 -23.73 -13.70
CA LEU A 99 -9.02 -22.64 -14.46
C LEU A 99 -10.52 -22.58 -14.17
N ASN A 100 -11.10 -21.38 -14.05
CA ASN A 100 -12.54 -21.15 -13.95
C ASN A 100 -13.24 -21.97 -12.86
N LEU A 101 -12.61 -22.16 -11.69
CA LEU A 101 -13.25 -22.79 -10.54
C LEU A 101 -14.36 -21.88 -9.99
N ARG A 102 -15.58 -22.38 -9.90
CA ARG A 102 -16.75 -21.58 -9.49
C ARG A 102 -17.53 -22.28 -8.40
N ASN A 103 -18.11 -21.50 -7.47
CA ASN A 103 -19.04 -22.00 -6.44
C ASN A 103 -18.51 -23.21 -5.68
N ALA A 104 -17.21 -23.18 -5.33
CA ALA A 104 -16.51 -24.30 -4.74
C ALA A 104 -16.17 -24.00 -3.28
N THR A 105 -16.35 -25.00 -2.42
CA THR A 105 -15.82 -25.00 -1.06
C THR A 105 -14.74 -26.07 -0.95
N ILE A 106 -13.55 -25.68 -0.56
CA ILE A 106 -12.42 -26.56 -0.30
C ILE A 106 -12.26 -26.61 1.21
N ASP A 107 -12.71 -27.69 1.83
CA ASP A 107 -12.61 -27.89 3.26
C ASP A 107 -11.41 -28.75 3.61
N GLY A 108 -10.39 -28.10 4.18
CA GLY A 108 -9.16 -28.74 4.58
C GLY A 108 -9.30 -29.62 5.81
N ASN A 109 -10.27 -29.37 6.70
CA ASN A 109 -10.36 -30.07 7.99
C ASN A 109 -9.03 -30.14 8.78
N GLY A 110 -8.14 -29.16 8.61
CA GLY A 110 -6.81 -29.10 9.24
C GLY A 110 -5.74 -29.91 8.52
N ALA A 111 -6.03 -30.46 7.34
CA ALA A 111 -5.06 -31.12 6.48
C ALA A 111 -3.98 -30.16 5.98
N GLU A 112 -2.82 -30.73 5.68
CA GLU A 112 -1.66 -30.02 5.16
C GLU A 112 -1.39 -30.43 3.70
N LEU A 113 -1.18 -29.44 2.84
CA LEU A 113 -0.65 -29.63 1.49
C LEU A 113 0.83 -29.24 1.48
N VAL A 114 1.69 -30.19 1.10
CA VAL A 114 3.14 -30.03 1.12
C VAL A 114 3.69 -30.11 -0.30
N VAL A 115 4.54 -29.16 -0.66
CA VAL A 115 5.33 -29.18 -1.91
C VAL A 115 6.81 -29.16 -1.59
N ASN A 116 7.65 -29.48 -2.57
CA ASN A 116 9.11 -29.33 -2.47
C ASN A 116 9.66 -28.54 -3.66
N THR A 117 9.88 -27.23 -3.48
CA THR A 117 10.49 -26.40 -4.54
C THR A 117 11.98 -26.73 -4.69
N THR A 118 12.38 -27.18 -5.88
CA THR A 118 13.76 -27.64 -6.13
C THR A 118 14.65 -26.64 -6.86
N GLY A 119 14.08 -25.57 -7.42
CA GLY A 119 14.84 -24.52 -8.11
C GLY A 119 14.57 -23.10 -7.63
N ASN A 120 15.24 -22.12 -8.25
CA ASN A 120 15.21 -20.71 -7.86
C ASN A 120 14.12 -19.95 -8.64
N PHE A 121 12.87 -20.34 -8.45
CA PHE A 121 11.72 -19.71 -9.09
C PHE A 121 10.50 -19.77 -8.17
N LEU A 122 9.59 -18.84 -8.42
CA LEU A 122 8.31 -18.81 -7.73
C LEU A 122 7.34 -19.84 -8.33
N THR A 123 6.68 -20.58 -7.45
CA THR A 123 5.61 -21.55 -7.74
C THR A 123 4.44 -21.36 -6.77
N ALA A 124 3.42 -22.22 -6.81
CA ALA A 124 2.28 -22.18 -5.88
C ALA A 124 1.85 -23.58 -5.45
N VAL A 125 1.32 -23.71 -4.23
CA VAL A 125 0.65 -24.94 -3.79
C VAL A 125 -0.70 -25.04 -4.50
N ILE A 126 -1.52 -23.98 -4.43
CA ILE A 126 -2.76 -23.85 -5.19
C ILE A 126 -2.69 -22.59 -6.06
N GLN A 127 -2.87 -22.78 -7.37
CA GLN A 127 -3.00 -21.72 -8.35
C GLN A 127 -4.42 -21.71 -8.93
N LEU A 128 -5.07 -20.54 -8.92
CA LEU A 128 -6.41 -20.37 -9.49
C LEU A 128 -6.43 -19.22 -10.49
N THR A 129 -7.12 -19.47 -11.61
CA THR A 129 -7.32 -18.47 -12.67
C THR A 129 -8.80 -18.36 -13.00
N GLY A 130 -9.37 -17.16 -13.07
CA GLY A 130 -10.79 -16.95 -13.35
C GLY A 130 -11.72 -17.52 -12.27
N ALA A 131 -11.25 -17.63 -11.03
CA ALA A 131 -12.00 -18.24 -9.93
C ALA A 131 -13.10 -17.32 -9.41
N GLN A 132 -14.29 -17.85 -9.15
CA GLN A 132 -15.44 -17.07 -8.68
C GLN A 132 -16.19 -17.76 -7.55
N ASN A 133 -16.40 -17.06 -6.43
CA ASN A 133 -17.12 -17.59 -5.28
C ASN A 133 -16.49 -18.92 -4.78
N VAL A 134 -15.19 -18.86 -4.47
CA VAL A 134 -14.39 -20.00 -4.00
C VAL A 134 -14.02 -19.78 -2.54
N ARG A 135 -14.17 -20.81 -1.72
CA ARG A 135 -13.84 -20.78 -0.29
C ARG A 135 -12.82 -21.85 0.02
N LEU A 136 -11.75 -21.49 0.71
CA LEU A 136 -10.76 -22.42 1.26
C LEU A 136 -10.82 -22.31 2.77
N ASN A 137 -11.13 -23.40 3.46
CA ASN A 137 -11.31 -23.42 4.90
C ASN A 137 -10.27 -24.34 5.55
N ASN A 138 -9.62 -23.88 6.61
CA ASN A 138 -8.82 -24.70 7.52
C ASN A 138 -7.79 -25.61 6.80
N LEU A 139 -7.13 -25.07 5.76
CA LEU A 139 -6.03 -25.72 5.05
C LEU A 139 -4.68 -25.19 5.55
N ARG A 140 -3.69 -26.07 5.61
CA ARG A 140 -2.30 -25.72 5.90
C ARG A 140 -1.44 -25.91 4.66
N PHE A 141 -0.52 -24.98 4.43
CA PHE A 141 0.41 -25.01 3.29
C PHE A 141 1.85 -25.02 3.80
N ARG A 142 2.69 -25.86 3.21
CA ARG A 142 4.12 -25.88 3.50
C ARG A 142 4.94 -26.20 2.26
N ASP A 143 6.07 -25.51 2.13
CA ASP A 143 7.08 -25.85 1.14
C ASP A 143 8.39 -26.24 1.83
N VAL A 144 8.73 -27.53 1.77
CA VAL A 144 9.96 -28.03 2.39
C VAL A 144 11.22 -27.59 1.63
N GLY A 145 11.07 -27.15 0.38
CA GLY A 145 12.14 -26.67 -0.48
C GLY A 145 12.39 -25.16 -0.43
N THR A 146 11.57 -24.40 0.31
CA THR A 146 11.74 -22.95 0.45
C THR A 146 13.05 -22.60 1.14
N ASP A 147 13.77 -21.64 0.56
CA ASP A 147 15.00 -21.05 1.09
C ASP A 147 14.94 -19.52 0.96
N LEU A 148 14.71 -18.84 2.08
CA LEU A 148 14.56 -17.39 2.13
C LEU A 148 15.88 -16.62 1.94
N THR A 149 17.02 -17.32 1.88
CA THR A 149 18.31 -16.72 1.54
C THR A 149 18.55 -16.64 0.04
N VAL A 150 17.78 -17.38 -0.75
CA VAL A 150 17.86 -17.43 -2.21
C VAL A 150 16.65 -16.73 -2.80
N ASP A 151 16.89 -15.80 -3.74
CA ASP A 151 15.81 -15.07 -4.37
C ASP A 151 14.82 -16.01 -5.05
N TRP A 152 13.55 -15.86 -4.66
CA TRP A 152 12.39 -16.54 -5.23
C TRP A 152 12.38 -18.05 -5.10
N ARG A 153 13.24 -18.69 -4.30
CA ARG A 153 13.16 -20.13 -4.08
C ARG A 153 12.04 -20.47 -3.10
N GLY A 154 10.87 -20.79 -3.64
CA GLY A 154 9.77 -21.39 -2.88
C GLY A 154 8.38 -21.18 -3.49
N ALA A 155 7.34 -21.54 -2.72
CA ALA A 155 5.95 -21.51 -3.17
C ALA A 155 5.09 -20.43 -2.51
N ALA A 156 4.06 -19.96 -3.22
CA ALA A 156 2.87 -19.36 -2.62
C ALA A 156 1.95 -20.45 -2.06
N GLY A 157 1.26 -20.23 -0.94
CA GLY A 157 0.17 -21.11 -0.49
C GLY A 157 -0.99 -21.06 -1.49
N VAL A 158 -1.54 -19.86 -1.70
CA VAL A 158 -2.58 -19.62 -2.72
C VAL A 158 -2.16 -18.46 -3.62
N GLN A 159 -2.22 -18.70 -4.92
CA GLN A 159 -1.97 -17.70 -5.95
C GLN A 159 -3.20 -17.54 -6.84
N LEU A 160 -3.68 -16.29 -6.96
CA LEU A 160 -4.64 -15.91 -7.98
C LEU A 160 -3.88 -15.25 -9.14
N ILE A 161 -4.02 -15.82 -10.33
CA ILE A 161 -3.36 -15.33 -11.54
C ILE A 161 -4.34 -14.45 -12.32
N GLY A 162 -3.87 -13.25 -12.72
CA GLY A 162 -4.62 -12.40 -13.64
C GLY A 162 -4.84 -13.14 -14.96
N SER A 163 -6.01 -12.99 -15.57
CA SER A 163 -6.27 -13.53 -16.92
C SER A 163 -7.19 -12.60 -17.72
N SER A 164 -7.69 -13.05 -18.87
CA SER A 164 -8.80 -12.40 -19.57
C SER A 164 -10.15 -12.55 -18.85
N VAL A 165 -10.22 -13.41 -17.83
CA VAL A 165 -11.40 -13.66 -17.00
C VAL A 165 -11.16 -13.11 -15.60
N GLU A 166 -12.15 -12.38 -15.08
CA GLU A 166 -12.10 -11.86 -13.71
C GLU A 166 -12.04 -13.02 -12.70
N SER A 167 -11.27 -12.83 -11.63
CA SER A 167 -11.38 -13.65 -10.43
C SER A 167 -11.99 -12.83 -9.30
N GLY A 168 -12.75 -13.45 -8.40
CA GLY A 168 -13.25 -12.74 -7.24
C GLY A 168 -14.15 -13.52 -6.31
N LYS A 169 -14.53 -12.87 -5.21
CA LYS A 169 -15.27 -13.49 -4.10
C LYS A 169 -14.55 -14.74 -3.59
N VAL A 170 -13.24 -14.61 -3.38
CA VAL A 170 -12.38 -15.69 -2.87
C VAL A 170 -12.19 -15.49 -1.37
N LEU A 171 -12.53 -16.50 -0.59
CA LEU A 171 -12.36 -16.51 0.87
C LEU A 171 -11.31 -17.55 1.26
N LEU A 172 -10.32 -17.14 2.04
CA LEU A 172 -9.49 -18.04 2.84
C LEU A 172 -9.91 -17.86 4.31
N ASP A 173 -10.35 -18.92 4.95
CA ASP A 173 -10.82 -18.93 6.34
C ASP A 173 -9.99 -19.89 7.17
N ARG A 174 -9.30 -19.39 8.20
CA ARG A 174 -8.44 -20.17 9.10
C ARG A 174 -7.36 -20.98 8.38
N CYS A 175 -6.90 -20.50 7.22
CA CYS A 175 -5.79 -21.12 6.51
C CYS A 175 -4.44 -20.70 7.12
N SER A 176 -3.45 -21.60 7.07
CA SER A 176 -2.10 -21.29 7.58
C SER A 176 -0.98 -21.66 6.62
N GLY A 177 0.16 -20.99 6.72
CA GLY A 177 1.36 -21.28 5.94
C GLY A 177 2.63 -21.33 6.79
N ASP A 178 3.55 -22.22 6.43
CA ASP A 178 4.91 -22.27 6.99
C ASP A 178 5.94 -22.46 5.86
N ARG A 179 7.08 -21.76 5.97
CA ARG A 179 8.17 -21.82 4.98
C ARG A 179 7.67 -21.63 3.54
N LEU A 180 7.05 -20.49 3.28
CA LEU A 180 6.54 -20.10 1.97
C LEU A 180 7.23 -18.81 1.48
N VAL A 181 7.12 -18.55 0.18
CA VAL A 181 7.35 -17.19 -0.34
C VAL A 181 6.12 -16.32 -0.07
N TYR A 182 4.90 -16.85 -0.23
CA TYR A 182 3.65 -16.12 0.05
C TYR A 182 2.67 -17.01 0.79
N LEU A 183 1.89 -16.52 1.75
CA LEU A 183 0.63 -17.21 2.06
C LEU A 183 -0.38 -16.98 0.93
N PHE A 184 -0.57 -15.72 0.55
CA PHE A 184 -1.51 -15.31 -0.48
C PHE A 184 -0.89 -14.29 -1.44
N THR A 185 -1.08 -14.51 -2.73
CA THR A 185 -0.65 -13.55 -3.75
C THR A 185 -1.66 -13.36 -4.89
N CYS A 186 -1.74 -12.13 -5.39
CA CYS A 186 -2.37 -11.76 -6.66
C CYS A 186 -1.34 -11.03 -7.52
N ALA A 187 -1.09 -11.55 -8.72
CA ALA A 187 -0.14 -10.97 -9.66
C ALA A 187 -0.76 -10.78 -11.04
N ASP A 188 0.02 -10.16 -11.92
CA ASP A 188 -0.26 -9.89 -13.33
C ASP A 188 -1.26 -8.75 -13.62
N HIS A 189 -0.88 -7.91 -14.58
CA HIS A 189 -1.58 -6.68 -14.93
C HIS A 189 -2.35 -6.90 -16.21
N LEU A 190 -3.53 -7.48 -16.09
CA LEU A 190 -4.45 -7.69 -17.20
C LEU A 190 -5.70 -6.84 -17.02
N THR A 191 -6.46 -6.70 -18.10
CA THR A 191 -7.70 -5.90 -18.13
C THR A 191 -8.76 -6.44 -17.16
N ALA A 192 -8.85 -7.77 -17.01
CA ALA A 192 -9.74 -8.37 -16.02
C ALA A 192 -9.10 -8.33 -14.63
N ARG A 193 -9.83 -7.76 -13.66
CA ARG A 193 -9.37 -7.59 -12.28
C ARG A 193 -9.66 -8.83 -11.43
N ILE A 194 -8.77 -9.08 -10.49
CA ILE A 194 -8.99 -9.92 -9.32
C ILE A 194 -9.55 -8.99 -8.23
N LYS A 195 -10.72 -9.31 -7.67
CA LYS A 195 -11.39 -8.45 -6.69
C LYS A 195 -12.21 -9.18 -5.64
N GLY A 196 -12.45 -8.56 -4.49
CA GLY A 196 -13.34 -9.09 -3.44
C GLY A 196 -12.74 -10.33 -2.78
N ILE A 197 -11.55 -10.17 -2.23
CA ILE A 197 -10.79 -11.21 -1.53
C ILE A 197 -11.05 -11.06 -0.03
N THR A 198 -11.24 -12.15 0.69
CA THR A 198 -11.34 -12.14 2.16
C THR A 198 -10.36 -13.15 2.76
N LEU A 199 -9.55 -12.70 3.71
CA LEU A 199 -8.63 -13.52 4.49
C LEU A 199 -9.06 -13.43 5.97
N ARG A 200 -9.72 -14.46 6.49
CA ARG A 200 -10.23 -14.48 7.87
C ARG A 200 -9.41 -15.43 8.72
N ASP A 201 -8.91 -14.95 9.85
CA ASP A 201 -8.18 -15.73 10.86
C ASP A 201 -7.00 -16.55 10.29
N CYS A 202 -6.42 -16.07 9.21
CA CYS A 202 -5.29 -16.72 8.54
C CYS A 202 -3.98 -16.47 9.28
N SER A 203 -3.00 -17.36 9.11
CA SER A 203 -1.68 -17.20 9.72
C SER A 203 -0.54 -17.64 8.82
N VAL A 204 0.63 -17.04 8.97
CA VAL A 204 1.82 -17.40 8.22
C VAL A 204 3.06 -17.30 9.11
N SER A 205 3.98 -18.25 8.96
CA SER A 205 5.22 -18.29 9.73
C SER A 205 6.44 -18.60 8.86
N ASN A 206 7.62 -18.11 9.27
CA ASN A 206 8.92 -18.43 8.66
C ASN A 206 8.94 -18.27 7.14
N SER A 207 8.32 -17.20 6.63
CA SER A 207 8.03 -17.01 5.21
C SER A 207 8.50 -15.65 4.71
N TYR A 208 8.53 -15.45 3.39
CA TYR A 208 8.92 -14.14 2.83
C TYR A 208 7.77 -13.13 2.97
N TYR A 209 6.60 -13.44 2.41
CA TYR A 209 5.43 -12.58 2.37
C TYR A 209 4.22 -13.22 3.05
N GLY A 210 3.42 -12.43 3.76
CA GLY A 210 2.05 -12.83 4.12
C GLY A 210 1.10 -12.61 2.96
N ILE A 211 0.74 -11.35 2.74
CA ILE A 211 -0.17 -10.90 1.69
C ILE A 211 0.61 -10.11 0.64
N ASN A 212 0.41 -10.44 -0.64
CA ASN A 212 1.07 -9.77 -1.75
C ASN A 212 0.09 -9.48 -2.90
N CYS A 213 -0.04 -8.22 -3.31
CA CYS A 213 -0.97 -7.83 -4.38
C CYS A 213 -0.31 -6.83 -5.32
N GLN A 214 -0.07 -7.22 -6.58
CA GLN A 214 0.78 -6.50 -7.53
C GLN A 214 -0.02 -6.04 -8.75
N ASN A 215 -0.32 -4.74 -8.78
CA ASN A 215 -1.35 -4.09 -9.61
C ASN A 215 -2.56 -4.98 -9.89
N ASN A 216 -3.03 -5.77 -8.92
CA ASN A 216 -4.21 -6.62 -8.98
C ASN A 216 -4.62 -7.07 -7.58
N GLY A 217 -5.89 -7.43 -7.37
CA GLY A 217 -6.40 -7.87 -6.06
C GLY A 217 -7.18 -6.79 -5.28
N ASP A 218 -8.02 -6.00 -5.95
CA ASP A 218 -8.80 -4.92 -5.33
C ASP A 218 -9.83 -5.42 -4.30
N GLY A 219 -10.23 -4.58 -3.35
CA GLY A 219 -11.31 -4.94 -2.43
C GLY A 219 -10.93 -6.04 -1.44
N LEU A 220 -9.65 -6.16 -1.09
CA LEU A 220 -9.19 -7.18 -0.13
C LEU A 220 -9.57 -6.80 1.30
N ARG A 221 -10.08 -7.77 2.06
CA ARG A 221 -10.36 -7.66 3.49
C ARG A 221 -9.57 -8.73 4.24
N ALA A 222 -8.77 -8.35 5.24
CA ALA A 222 -8.09 -9.30 6.11
C ALA A 222 -8.42 -9.02 7.57
N THR A 223 -8.95 -10.01 8.30
CA THR A 223 -9.29 -9.88 9.72
C THR A 223 -8.62 -10.98 10.53
N GLY A 224 -8.02 -10.61 11.67
CA GLY A 224 -7.33 -11.57 12.54
C GLY A 224 -6.09 -12.22 11.89
N PHE A 225 -5.48 -11.58 10.90
CA PHE A 225 -4.34 -12.14 10.17
C PHE A 225 -3.08 -12.09 11.04
N ARG A 226 -2.41 -13.23 11.22
CA ARG A 226 -1.19 -13.34 12.04
C ARG A 226 0.03 -13.64 11.17
N ALA A 227 1.10 -12.89 11.35
CA ALA A 227 2.37 -13.12 10.68
C ALA A 227 3.48 -13.24 11.73
N GLU A 228 4.19 -14.36 11.73
CA GLU A 228 5.26 -14.66 12.68
C GLU A 228 6.57 -14.91 11.94
N ASN A 229 7.66 -14.26 12.36
CA ASN A 229 8.98 -14.44 11.75
C ASN A 229 8.94 -14.29 10.21
N ILE A 230 8.16 -13.30 9.76
CA ILE A 230 7.94 -12.99 8.35
C ILE A 230 8.93 -11.92 7.89
N ARG A 231 9.42 -11.98 6.64
CA ARG A 231 10.20 -10.85 6.09
C ARG A 231 9.31 -9.63 5.86
N ARG A 232 8.12 -9.84 5.27
CA ARG A 232 7.12 -8.79 4.99
C ARG A 232 5.69 -9.33 5.17
N ALA A 233 4.94 -8.83 6.15
CA ALA A 233 3.56 -9.26 6.36
C ALA A 233 2.63 -8.84 5.20
N TYR A 234 2.86 -7.66 4.61
CA TYR A 234 1.97 -7.05 3.62
C TYR A 234 2.78 -6.29 2.56
N PHE A 235 2.59 -6.59 1.27
CA PHE A 235 3.28 -5.91 0.18
C PHE A 235 2.34 -5.68 -1.00
N VAL A 236 1.92 -4.43 -1.20
CA VAL A 236 0.92 -4.11 -2.23
C VAL A 236 1.32 -2.89 -3.05
N TYR A 237 0.86 -2.83 -4.29
CA TYR A 237 0.92 -1.63 -5.14
C TYR A 237 -0.03 -1.76 -6.33
N GLY A 238 -0.53 -0.63 -6.85
CA GLY A 238 -1.47 -0.59 -7.97
C GLY A 238 -2.83 -1.22 -7.65
N ILE A 239 -3.25 -1.13 -6.39
CA ILE A 239 -4.48 -1.74 -5.89
C ILE A 239 -5.36 -0.71 -5.20
N GLU A 240 -6.64 -1.06 -5.06
CA GLU A 240 -7.64 -0.20 -4.47
C GLU A 240 -8.48 -0.91 -3.40
N ASP A 241 -8.92 -0.14 -2.40
CA ASP A 241 -9.90 -0.57 -1.39
C ASP A 241 -9.44 -1.80 -0.60
N HIS A 242 -8.35 -1.69 0.18
CA HIS A 242 -7.97 -2.74 1.15
C HIS A 242 -8.35 -2.33 2.57
N ASP A 243 -8.77 -3.30 3.38
CA ASP A 243 -8.93 -3.14 4.84
C ASP A 243 -8.29 -4.35 5.54
N VAL A 244 -7.19 -4.15 6.26
CA VAL A 244 -6.39 -5.24 6.82
C VAL A 244 -6.07 -5.02 8.31
N ASP A 245 -6.36 -6.03 9.14
CA ASP A 245 -5.93 -6.14 10.54
C ASP A 245 -4.87 -7.23 10.68
N LEU A 246 -3.65 -6.79 11.00
CA LEU A 246 -2.43 -7.60 11.06
C LEU A 246 -1.87 -7.62 12.48
N SER A 247 -1.55 -8.82 12.96
CA SER A 247 -0.66 -9.03 14.12
C SER A 247 0.66 -9.58 13.62
N ILE A 248 1.75 -8.84 13.84
CA ILE A 248 3.08 -9.13 13.32
C ILE A 248 4.02 -9.36 14.50
N GLN A 249 4.51 -10.59 14.63
CA GLN A 249 5.44 -11.00 15.68
C GLN A 249 6.78 -11.38 15.07
N HIS A 250 7.86 -11.00 15.74
CA HIS A 250 9.22 -11.37 15.33
C HIS A 250 10.07 -11.73 16.55
N ASP A 251 10.92 -12.74 16.43
CA ASP A 251 11.77 -13.23 17.54
C ASP A 251 13.14 -12.53 17.64
N GLY A 252 13.55 -11.85 16.58
CA GLY A 252 14.83 -11.14 16.48
C GLY A 252 15.97 -12.00 15.94
N VAL A 253 15.70 -13.25 15.60
CA VAL A 253 16.63 -14.22 15.03
C VAL A 253 16.32 -14.47 13.55
N ALA A 254 15.05 -14.66 13.21
CA ALA A 254 14.61 -14.90 11.85
C ALA A 254 15.03 -13.78 10.87
N LEU A 255 15.05 -14.12 9.58
CA LEU A 255 15.34 -13.13 8.54
C LEU A 255 14.22 -12.09 8.52
N GLY A 256 14.59 -10.82 8.66
CA GLY A 256 13.67 -9.71 8.42
C GLY A 256 13.83 -9.10 7.03
N HIS A 257 13.19 -7.96 6.88
CA HIS A 257 13.39 -7.03 5.78
C HIS A 257 13.37 -5.60 6.33
N PHE A 258 13.85 -4.64 5.55
CA PHE A 258 13.79 -3.23 5.92
C PHE A 258 12.38 -2.69 6.22
N SER A 259 11.31 -3.28 5.65
CA SER A 259 9.93 -2.81 5.84
C SER A 259 9.04 -4.03 6.04
N ALA A 260 8.30 -4.11 7.15
CA ALA A 260 7.38 -5.23 7.39
C ALA A 260 6.13 -5.15 6.50
N CYS A 261 5.62 -3.95 6.27
CA CYS A 261 4.48 -3.66 5.41
C CYS A 261 4.88 -2.62 4.36
N ILE A 262 4.44 -2.78 3.12
CA ILE A 262 4.64 -1.83 2.03
C ILE A 262 3.32 -1.53 1.34
N ILE A 263 3.05 -0.24 1.18
CA ILE A 263 2.00 0.32 0.32
C ILE A 263 2.70 1.13 -0.77
N GLY A 264 2.84 0.53 -1.94
CA GLY A 264 3.69 1.03 -3.00
C GLY A 264 2.93 1.64 -4.17
N ASN A 265 3.64 2.37 -5.03
CA ASN A 265 3.28 2.58 -6.44
C ASN A 265 4.55 2.36 -7.29
N GLN A 266 4.42 1.51 -8.30
CA GLN A 266 5.53 1.11 -9.18
C GLN A 266 5.36 1.64 -10.62
N GLY A 267 4.61 2.73 -10.80
CA GLY A 267 4.48 3.46 -12.05
C GLY A 267 3.50 2.89 -13.07
N GLN A 268 2.72 1.87 -12.71
CA GLN A 268 1.73 1.27 -13.61
C GLN A 268 0.30 1.66 -13.25
N ARG A 269 -0.01 1.70 -11.95
CA ARG A 269 -1.33 2.10 -11.45
C ARG A 269 -1.18 2.76 -10.09
N ASP A 270 -2.11 3.65 -9.81
CA ASP A 270 -2.26 4.28 -8.50
C ASP A 270 -2.67 3.28 -7.43
N THR A 271 -2.33 3.59 -6.19
CA THR A 271 -2.69 2.79 -5.02
C THR A 271 -3.59 3.61 -4.12
N ARG A 272 -4.83 3.16 -3.86
CA ARG A 272 -5.81 4.02 -3.18
C ARG A 272 -6.66 3.31 -2.14
N GLY A 273 -7.10 4.03 -1.12
CA GLY A 273 -8.12 3.56 -0.17
C GLY A 273 -7.63 2.36 0.64
N ILE A 274 -6.49 2.50 1.32
CA ILE A 274 -5.88 1.41 2.10
C ILE A 274 -6.04 1.72 3.57
N ARG A 275 -6.85 0.92 4.27
CA ARG A 275 -6.87 0.86 5.73
C ARG A 275 -6.00 -0.30 6.20
N ILE A 276 -5.03 0.01 7.06
CA ILE A 276 -4.15 -0.97 7.69
C ILE A 276 -4.11 -0.74 9.19
N LYS A 277 -4.46 -1.76 9.96
CA LYS A 277 -4.15 -1.86 11.39
C LYS A 277 -3.04 -2.87 11.58
N ALA A 278 -1.85 -2.43 12.00
CA ALA A 278 -0.69 -3.29 12.19
C ALA A 278 -0.24 -3.23 13.65
N ARG A 279 -0.27 -4.38 14.33
CA ARG A 279 0.22 -4.55 15.70
C ARG A 279 1.51 -5.32 15.70
N PHE A 280 2.59 -4.67 16.12
CA PHE A 280 3.93 -5.22 16.19
C PHE A 280 4.25 -5.71 17.61
N LEU A 281 4.69 -6.97 17.69
CA LEU A 281 4.96 -7.71 18.92
C LEU A 281 6.37 -8.33 18.87
N GLY A 282 6.94 -8.58 20.04
CA GLY A 282 8.24 -9.26 20.17
C GLY A 282 9.43 -8.36 19.80
N ASN A 283 10.51 -8.95 19.28
CA ASN A 283 11.73 -8.23 18.91
C ASN A 283 11.70 -7.84 17.42
N THR A 284 11.32 -6.59 17.17
CA THR A 284 11.18 -5.99 15.84
C THR A 284 12.47 -5.38 15.29
N SER A 285 13.63 -5.61 15.91
CA SER A 285 14.94 -5.08 15.45
C SER A 285 15.32 -5.48 14.01
N LYS A 286 14.67 -6.52 13.46
CA LYS A 286 14.85 -6.97 12.09
C LYS A 286 14.09 -6.14 11.04
N TYR A 287 13.25 -5.21 11.49
CA TYR A 287 12.56 -4.25 10.63
C TYR A 287 13.15 -2.85 10.82
N GLY A 288 13.50 -2.20 9.70
CA GLY A 288 13.79 -0.76 9.71
C GLY A 288 12.52 0.09 9.78
N THR A 289 11.40 -0.44 9.27
CA THR A 289 10.11 0.25 9.20
C THR A 289 8.95 -0.73 9.37
N GLY A 290 7.90 -0.28 10.07
CA GLY A 290 6.64 -1.01 10.21
C GLY A 290 5.85 -0.95 8.91
N VAL A 291 5.29 0.21 8.59
CA VAL A 291 4.55 0.48 7.34
C VAL A 291 5.30 1.48 6.47
N ASP A 292 5.63 1.10 5.25
CA ASP A 292 6.38 1.91 4.29
C ASP A 292 5.51 2.27 3.08
N VAL A 293 5.12 3.53 2.98
CA VAL A 293 4.33 4.08 1.89
C VAL A 293 5.26 4.68 0.85
N GLN A 294 5.37 4.08 -0.33
CA GLN A 294 6.49 4.39 -1.22
C GLN A 294 6.19 4.42 -2.72
N HIS A 295 6.87 5.31 -3.43
CA HIS A 295 7.02 5.23 -4.88
C HIS A 295 8.37 4.61 -5.22
N GLN A 296 8.39 3.55 -6.04
CA GLN A 296 9.64 2.85 -6.43
C GLN A 296 10.16 3.23 -7.83
N ARG A 297 9.39 4.03 -8.57
CA ARG A 297 9.80 4.53 -9.88
C ARG A 297 9.63 6.03 -9.95
N ALA A 298 10.67 6.69 -10.46
CA ALA A 298 10.57 8.02 -11.02
C ALA A 298 9.69 7.94 -12.27
N SER A 299 8.42 8.31 -12.14
CA SER A 299 7.52 8.46 -13.28
C SER A 299 7.48 9.93 -13.66
N THR A 300 7.69 10.22 -14.94
CA THR A 300 7.41 11.55 -15.52
C THR A 300 5.91 11.83 -15.55
N VAL A 301 5.08 10.79 -15.56
CA VAL A 301 3.61 10.89 -15.61
C VAL A 301 3.00 11.10 -14.21
N GLY A 302 3.79 10.90 -13.14
CA GLY A 302 3.35 11.04 -11.75
C GLY A 302 2.43 9.90 -11.30
N GLY A 303 2.88 9.10 -10.34
CA GLY A 303 2.05 8.11 -9.66
C GLY A 303 1.34 8.71 -8.45
N LEU A 304 0.13 8.25 -8.15
CA LEU A 304 -0.60 8.61 -6.93
C LEU A 304 -0.67 7.43 -5.95
N ILE A 305 -0.45 7.73 -4.67
CA ILE A 305 -0.91 6.91 -3.56
C ILE A 305 -1.87 7.76 -2.75
N SER A 306 -3.11 7.34 -2.48
CA SER A 306 -4.05 8.18 -1.74
C SER A 306 -5.01 7.43 -0.82
N GLY A 307 -5.60 8.13 0.14
CA GLY A 307 -6.60 7.54 1.04
C GLY A 307 -6.01 6.44 1.92
N ILE A 308 -4.87 6.71 2.55
CA ILE A 308 -4.18 5.76 3.42
C ILE A 308 -4.59 6.02 4.86
N ASP A 309 -5.13 5.01 5.53
CA ASP A 309 -5.52 5.04 6.94
C ASP A 309 -4.72 3.97 7.69
N ALA A 310 -3.62 4.37 8.33
CA ALA A 310 -2.70 3.46 9.00
C ALA A 310 -2.76 3.62 10.53
N THR A 311 -3.22 2.58 11.21
CA THR A 311 -3.13 2.43 12.66
C THR A 311 -1.96 1.50 12.97
N VAL A 312 -0.89 2.00 13.60
CA VAL A 312 0.32 1.22 13.88
C VAL A 312 0.61 1.20 15.37
N ASP A 313 0.45 0.03 15.98
CA ASP A 313 0.79 -0.21 17.38
C ASP A 313 2.14 -0.93 17.45
N VAL A 314 3.11 -0.36 18.15
CA VAL A 314 4.40 -0.98 18.45
C VAL A 314 4.43 -1.25 19.95
N LEU A 315 4.21 -2.51 20.34
CA LEU A 315 3.97 -2.91 21.73
C LEU A 315 5.20 -3.56 22.38
N ALA A 316 6.39 -3.28 21.84
CA ALA A 316 7.65 -3.77 22.36
C ALA A 316 8.77 -2.76 22.07
N PRO A 317 9.87 -2.76 22.85
CA PRO A 317 11.03 -1.93 22.57
C PRO A 317 11.55 -2.18 21.14
N SER A 318 11.64 -1.10 20.37
CA SER A 318 11.91 -1.17 18.94
C SER A 318 12.67 0.07 18.48
N THR A 319 13.60 -0.11 17.56
CA THR A 319 14.25 0.97 16.78
C THR A 319 13.59 1.17 15.41
N MET A 320 12.53 0.41 15.12
CA MET A 320 11.79 0.46 13.87
C MET A 320 11.02 1.77 13.75
N VAL A 321 11.09 2.41 12.59
CA VAL A 321 10.20 3.53 12.25
C VAL A 321 8.77 2.98 12.06
N PRO A 322 7.75 3.38 12.85
CA PRO A 322 6.42 2.78 12.75
C PRO A 322 5.78 2.97 11.36
N VAL A 323 5.86 4.20 10.81
CA VAL A 323 5.36 4.53 9.47
C VAL A 323 6.38 5.42 8.76
N ARG A 324 6.71 5.09 7.51
CA ARG A 324 7.59 5.88 6.62
C ARG A 324 6.89 6.22 5.31
N PHE A 325 7.26 7.36 4.74
CA PHE A 325 6.92 7.77 3.38
C PHE A 325 8.18 7.99 2.57
N ARG A 326 8.24 7.51 1.31
CA ARG A 326 9.39 7.76 0.43
C ARG A 326 9.06 7.74 -1.07
N SER A 327 9.91 8.37 -1.87
CA SER A 327 9.91 8.27 -3.33
C SER A 327 11.34 8.04 -3.78
N PHE A 328 11.56 6.99 -4.54
CA PHE A 328 12.87 6.66 -5.08
C PHE A 328 12.75 6.03 -6.46
N HIS A 329 13.84 6.13 -7.21
CA HIS A 329 14.08 5.38 -8.43
C HIS A 329 14.89 4.14 -8.07
N THR A 330 14.36 2.96 -8.39
CA THR A 330 15.15 1.73 -8.33
C THR A 330 15.84 1.54 -9.67
N THR A 331 17.17 1.49 -9.68
CA THR A 331 17.94 1.09 -10.88
C THR A 331 17.54 -0.33 -11.32
N SER A 332 17.78 -0.70 -12.58
CA SER A 332 17.31 -1.95 -13.21
C SER A 332 17.72 -3.24 -12.50
N THR A 333 18.70 -3.20 -11.60
CA THR A 333 19.17 -4.34 -10.80
C THR A 333 18.57 -4.40 -9.39
N GLY A 334 17.71 -3.45 -9.00
CA GLY A 334 17.10 -3.40 -7.65
C GLY A 334 18.08 -3.08 -6.51
N ALA A 335 19.39 -3.05 -6.79
CA ALA A 335 20.46 -2.93 -5.80
C ALA A 335 20.70 -1.49 -5.34
N THR A 336 20.35 -0.51 -6.18
CA THR A 336 20.55 0.91 -5.88
C THR A 336 19.22 1.65 -5.94
N GLN A 337 18.85 2.25 -4.82
CA GLN A 337 17.70 3.15 -4.67
C GLN A 337 18.25 4.58 -4.71
N GLU A 338 17.99 5.28 -5.80
CA GLU A 338 18.34 6.69 -5.97
C GLU A 338 17.10 7.51 -5.69
N GLU A 339 17.13 8.33 -4.65
CA GLU A 339 16.05 9.26 -4.38
C GLU A 339 16.13 10.41 -5.38
N VAL A 340 15.04 10.64 -6.11
CA VAL A 340 14.96 11.64 -7.19
C VAL A 340 13.71 12.48 -7.03
N ASN A 341 13.73 13.70 -7.58
CA ASN A 341 12.52 14.51 -7.70
C ASN A 341 11.53 13.81 -8.64
N THR A 342 10.27 13.74 -8.23
CA THR A 342 9.23 13.02 -8.98
C THR A 342 7.93 13.80 -8.99
N ALA A 343 7.13 13.65 -10.05
CA ALA A 343 5.73 14.08 -10.06
C ALA A 343 4.79 13.18 -9.24
N ASN A 344 5.35 12.23 -8.49
CA ASN A 344 4.59 11.33 -7.64
C ASN A 344 3.95 12.09 -6.47
N ARG A 345 2.73 11.70 -6.12
CA ARG A 345 1.96 12.31 -5.04
C ARG A 345 1.53 11.25 -4.04
N ILE A 346 1.49 11.64 -2.77
CA ILE A 346 0.85 10.84 -1.72
C ILE A 346 -0.11 11.78 -0.98
N THR A 347 -1.41 11.48 -0.96
CA THR A 347 -2.44 12.39 -0.40
C THR A 347 -3.42 11.66 0.50
N ASP A 348 -4.20 12.41 1.29
CA ASP A 348 -5.30 11.87 2.10
C ASP A 348 -4.86 10.77 3.06
N VAL A 349 -3.84 11.07 3.86
CA VAL A 349 -3.23 10.13 4.80
C VAL A 349 -3.71 10.41 6.23
N ARG A 350 -4.16 9.36 6.92
CA ARG A 350 -4.51 9.34 8.34
C ARG A 350 -3.61 8.34 9.06
N LEU A 351 -3.04 8.75 10.19
CA LEU A 351 -2.12 7.95 10.99
C LEU A 351 -2.57 7.94 12.45
N SER A 352 -2.60 6.77 13.07
CA SER A 352 -2.87 6.61 14.50
C SER A 352 -2.11 5.40 15.07
N GLY A 353 -2.18 5.18 16.38
CA GLY A 353 -1.62 3.99 17.04
C GLY A 353 -0.86 4.30 18.33
N ASN A 354 -0.41 3.25 19.01
CA ASN A 354 0.31 3.30 20.28
C ASN A 354 1.79 2.91 20.12
N LEU A 355 2.70 3.63 20.79
CA LEU A 355 4.12 3.35 20.78
C LEU A 355 4.61 3.12 22.20
N ASP A 356 4.73 1.85 22.58
CA ASP A 356 5.36 1.45 23.84
C ASP A 356 6.87 1.29 23.64
N THR A 357 7.52 2.38 23.22
CA THR A 357 8.96 2.41 23.01
C THR A 357 9.61 3.24 24.11
N THR A 358 10.47 2.61 24.92
CA THR A 358 11.33 3.28 25.90
C THR A 358 12.51 4.05 25.26
N GLY A 359 12.64 3.99 23.93
CA GLY A 359 13.68 4.68 23.16
C GLY A 359 13.33 6.13 22.79
N PRO A 360 14.31 7.05 22.71
CA PRO A 360 14.09 8.47 22.45
C PRO A 360 13.64 8.86 21.02
N GLU A 361 13.15 7.93 20.19
CA GLU A 361 12.98 8.19 18.76
C GLU A 361 11.53 8.02 18.26
N SER A 362 10.89 9.18 18.12
CA SER A 362 9.87 9.59 17.13
C SER A 362 9.40 8.56 16.10
N ILE A 363 8.11 8.65 15.71
CA ILE A 363 7.68 8.32 14.34
C ILE A 363 8.52 9.13 13.36
N GLY A 364 9.59 8.52 12.85
CA GLY A 364 10.51 9.17 11.93
C GLY A 364 9.90 9.25 10.54
N PHE A 365 9.76 10.46 9.98
CA PHE A 365 9.47 10.63 8.55
C PHE A 365 10.79 10.63 7.78
N GLY A 366 11.51 9.51 7.84
CA GLY A 366 12.79 9.38 7.13
C GLY A 366 12.57 8.96 5.69
N LEU A 367 12.67 9.87 4.73
CA LEU A 367 13.36 9.52 3.48
C LEU A 367 14.83 9.28 3.88
N LEU A 368 15.52 8.32 3.28
CA LEU A 368 16.83 7.85 3.74
C LEU A 368 17.73 7.77 2.51
N THR A 369 18.47 8.84 2.26
CA THR A 369 19.53 8.84 1.27
C THR A 369 20.65 8.03 1.89
N LYS A 370 21.15 7.08 1.10
CA LYS A 370 22.52 6.60 1.30
C LYS A 370 23.42 7.84 1.31
N GLN A 371 24.17 8.06 2.39
CA GLN A 371 25.19 9.11 2.47
C GLN A 371 26.02 9.13 1.17
N GLY A 372 26.00 10.24 0.42
CA GLY A 372 26.94 10.44 -0.70
C GLY A 372 26.38 11.04 -2.00
N VAL A 373 25.08 11.27 -2.17
CA VAL A 373 24.57 11.91 -3.40
C VAL A 373 24.68 13.43 -3.32
N THR A 374 25.84 13.97 -3.70
CA THR A 374 26.05 15.40 -3.98
C THR A 374 25.58 15.72 -5.40
N GLY A 375 24.48 16.47 -5.59
CA GLY A 375 24.14 17.00 -6.93
C GLY A 375 22.67 17.24 -7.31
N LEU A 376 21.69 17.20 -6.39
CA LEU A 376 20.30 17.51 -6.77
C LEU A 376 20.12 19.02 -6.98
N THR A 377 19.80 19.43 -8.21
CA THR A 377 19.39 20.80 -8.55
C THR A 377 17.90 21.01 -8.25
N PRO A 378 17.47 22.22 -7.80
CA PRO A 378 16.13 22.43 -7.20
C PRO A 378 14.98 22.59 -8.20
N ASN A 379 15.20 22.43 -9.50
CA ASN A 379 14.25 22.87 -10.50
C ASN A 379 13.35 21.72 -10.97
N GLY A 380 12.13 21.67 -10.43
CA GLY A 380 11.01 20.99 -11.07
C GLY A 380 10.35 19.91 -10.20
N VAL A 381 9.15 20.24 -9.74
CA VAL A 381 8.12 19.38 -9.14
C VAL A 381 8.23 19.16 -7.61
N GLU A 382 7.38 19.89 -6.90
CA GLU A 382 7.15 19.83 -5.45
C GLU A 382 6.32 18.58 -5.09
N GLY A 383 6.89 17.67 -4.31
CA GLY A 383 6.13 16.58 -3.67
C GLY A 383 5.36 17.11 -2.46
N ARG A 384 4.02 17.11 -2.52
CA ARG A 384 3.16 17.52 -1.40
C ARG A 384 2.59 16.30 -0.68
N LEU A 385 2.79 16.23 0.64
CA LEU A 385 2.02 15.36 1.55
C LEU A 385 0.99 16.20 2.30
N PHE A 386 -0.28 15.82 2.22
CA PHE A 386 -1.35 16.41 3.02
C PHE A 386 -1.66 15.48 4.19
N PHE A 387 -1.56 16.00 5.42
CA PHE A 387 -1.89 15.30 6.65
C PHE A 387 -3.03 15.99 7.37
N ASP A 388 -3.98 15.21 7.88
CA ASP A 388 -4.91 15.74 8.86
C ASP A 388 -4.30 15.64 10.27
N THR A 389 -3.76 16.76 10.76
CA THR A 389 -3.13 16.81 12.09
C THR A 389 -4.11 16.69 13.25
N SER A 390 -5.41 16.90 13.02
CA SER A 390 -6.43 16.69 14.07
C SER A 390 -6.53 15.22 14.49
N ILE A 391 -5.98 14.31 13.69
CA ILE A 391 -6.06 12.86 13.85
C ILE A 391 -4.71 12.27 14.30
N LEU A 392 -3.64 13.07 14.38
CA LEU A 392 -2.35 12.58 14.85
C LEU A 392 -2.38 12.40 16.38
N HIS A 393 -1.95 11.23 16.85
CA HIS A 393 -1.78 10.99 18.28
C HIS A 393 -0.74 11.98 18.87
N PRO A 394 -0.89 12.48 20.12
CA PRO A 394 -0.02 13.52 20.69
C PRO A 394 1.47 13.16 20.74
N GLN A 395 1.78 11.87 20.73
CA GLN A 395 3.16 11.35 20.74
C GLN A 395 3.79 11.28 19.33
N ILE A 396 3.00 11.46 18.26
CA ILE A 396 3.50 11.45 16.89
C ILE A 396 4.28 12.74 16.62
N ARG A 397 5.60 12.62 16.47
CA ARG A 397 6.45 13.74 16.05
C ARG A 397 6.75 13.65 14.55
N LEU A 398 6.25 14.58 13.75
CA LEU A 398 6.59 14.66 12.33
C LEU A 398 8.06 15.11 12.14
N ARG A 399 8.88 14.31 11.44
CA ARG A 399 10.27 14.66 11.09
C ARG A 399 10.50 14.65 9.58
N ALA A 400 10.08 15.67 8.82
CA ALA A 400 10.50 15.79 7.43
C ALA A 400 12.04 15.87 7.32
N HIS A 401 12.66 14.92 6.62
CA HIS A 401 14.12 14.83 6.50
C HIS A 401 14.71 15.50 5.21
N TYR A 402 13.89 16.13 4.34
CA TYR A 402 14.30 16.45 2.94
C TYR A 402 14.04 17.89 2.46
N PRO A 403 14.85 18.38 1.50
CA PRO A 403 14.53 19.59 0.76
C PRO A 403 13.28 19.45 -0.10
N SER A 404 12.49 20.52 -0.19
CA SER A 404 11.30 20.67 -1.05
C SER A 404 10.10 19.81 -0.66
N PHE A 405 10.11 19.23 0.54
CA PHE A 405 8.97 18.50 1.08
C PHE A 405 8.00 19.46 1.76
N VAL A 406 6.71 19.40 1.39
CA VAL A 406 5.64 20.16 2.06
C VAL A 406 4.73 19.18 2.79
N ILE A 407 4.68 19.31 4.12
CA ILE A 407 3.66 18.71 4.97
C ILE A 407 2.60 19.79 5.18
N SER A 408 1.47 19.70 4.50
CA SER A 408 0.33 20.59 4.75
C SER A 408 -0.61 19.95 5.76
N THR A 409 -1.02 20.70 6.77
CA THR A 409 -1.92 20.25 7.83
C THR A 409 -3.31 20.83 7.65
N THR A 410 -4.33 20.12 8.13
CA THR A 410 -5.75 20.56 8.12
C THR A 410 -6.01 21.90 8.80
N HIS A 411 -5.12 22.35 9.69
CA HIS A 411 -5.22 23.66 10.34
C HIS A 411 -4.57 24.78 9.53
N GLY A 412 -4.18 24.52 8.28
CA GLY A 412 -3.36 25.47 7.53
C GLY A 412 -2.02 25.67 8.22
N ARG A 413 -1.26 24.61 8.49
CA ARG A 413 0.19 24.73 8.71
C ARG A 413 0.89 23.99 7.60
N GLU A 414 1.83 24.62 6.93
CA GLU A 414 2.73 23.98 5.99
C GLU A 414 4.13 23.87 6.60
N LEU A 415 4.56 22.67 6.92
CA LEU A 415 5.95 22.41 7.30
C LEU A 415 6.74 22.11 6.02
N ARG A 416 7.70 22.99 5.73
CA ARG A 416 8.54 22.92 4.55
C ARG A 416 10.00 22.73 4.98
N THR A 417 10.71 21.76 4.40
CA THR A 417 12.11 21.48 4.78
C THR A 417 13.04 21.75 3.58
N ILE A 418 14.26 22.26 3.83
CA ILE A 418 15.33 22.48 2.84
C ILE A 418 16.63 21.87 3.37
N LYS A 419 17.30 21.01 2.60
CA LYS A 419 18.63 20.46 2.92
C LYS A 419 19.64 20.91 1.85
N GLY A 420 20.82 21.35 2.28
CA GLY A 420 21.98 21.61 1.42
C GLY A 420 22.75 22.87 1.79
N SER A 421 23.77 23.18 0.99
CA SER A 421 24.61 24.39 1.17
C SER A 421 23.80 25.66 0.92
N LEU A 422 23.89 26.61 1.86
CA LEU A 422 23.05 27.81 1.91
C LEU A 422 23.56 29.00 1.12
N SER A 423 24.59 28.82 0.29
CA SER A 423 25.04 29.92 -0.57
C SER A 423 23.95 30.36 -1.55
N THR A 424 22.93 29.52 -1.83
CA THR A 424 21.95 29.75 -2.91
C THR A 424 20.55 29.14 -2.73
N GLN A 425 20.13 28.72 -1.53
CA GLN A 425 18.83 28.04 -1.36
C GLN A 425 17.67 28.99 -1.01
N PHE A 426 16.50 28.71 -1.59
CA PHE A 426 15.26 29.45 -1.36
C PHE A 426 14.05 28.51 -1.31
N MET A 427 13.03 28.93 -0.57
CA MET A 427 11.73 28.29 -0.53
C MET A 427 10.73 29.14 -1.28
N THR A 428 9.86 28.53 -2.05
CA THR A 428 8.74 29.22 -2.69
C THR A 428 7.46 28.79 -1.99
N ILE A 429 6.68 29.75 -1.47
CA ILE A 429 5.32 29.52 -0.99
C ILE A 429 4.38 29.99 -2.09
N PRO A 430 3.64 29.09 -2.76
CA PRO A 430 2.69 29.49 -3.76
C PRO A 430 1.52 30.20 -3.10
N CYS A 431 1.32 31.45 -3.50
CA CYS A 431 0.32 32.34 -2.97
C CYS A 431 -0.86 32.60 -3.91
N ALA A 432 -0.82 32.05 -5.12
CA ALA A 432 -1.91 32.06 -6.08
C ALA A 432 -3.25 31.55 -5.52
N ALA A 433 -3.18 30.63 -4.54
CA ALA A 433 -4.36 30.03 -3.92
C ALA A 433 -4.98 30.90 -2.80
N PHE A 434 -4.44 32.09 -2.53
CA PHE A 434 -4.98 33.00 -1.51
C PHE A 434 -5.93 34.01 -2.13
N ASP A 435 -7.08 34.19 -1.47
CA ASP A 435 -8.06 35.22 -1.82
C ASP A 435 -7.43 36.62 -1.75
N ALA A 436 -8.07 37.63 -2.35
CA ALA A 436 -7.57 39.01 -2.39
C ALA A 436 -7.42 39.68 -1.00
N HIS A 437 -7.88 39.02 0.06
CA HIS A 437 -7.82 39.50 1.42
C HIS A 437 -6.40 39.38 2.01
N PRO A 438 -5.98 40.34 2.85
CA PRO A 438 -4.74 40.19 3.60
C PRO A 438 -4.77 38.92 4.47
N PHE A 439 -3.66 38.20 4.52
CA PHE A 439 -3.52 37.00 5.32
C PHE A 439 -2.21 37.02 6.12
N GLU A 440 -2.23 36.33 7.26
CA GLU A 440 -1.11 36.26 8.19
C GLU A 440 -0.44 34.89 8.12
N ILE A 441 0.88 34.88 7.94
CA ILE A 441 1.69 33.67 8.08
C ILE A 441 2.76 33.86 9.16
N VAL A 442 2.96 32.84 9.97
CA VAL A 442 4.08 32.71 10.90
C VAL A 442 5.11 31.83 10.24
N VAL A 443 6.25 32.41 9.90
CA VAL A 443 7.41 31.70 9.37
C VAL A 443 8.36 31.44 10.51
N THR A 444 8.56 30.17 10.82
CA THR A 444 9.51 29.72 11.84
C THR A 444 10.61 28.94 11.15
N THR A 445 11.84 29.43 11.18
CA THR A 445 13.00 28.77 10.58
C THR A 445 13.97 28.34 11.66
N TRP A 446 14.44 27.10 11.60
CA TRP A 446 15.56 26.64 12.43
C TRP A 446 16.57 25.79 11.67
N VAL A 447 17.77 25.78 12.24
CA VAL A 447 18.89 24.94 11.81
C VAL A 447 19.08 23.83 12.80
N GLN A 448 19.26 22.61 12.30
CA GLN A 448 19.75 21.50 13.09
C GLN A 448 21.08 21.04 12.49
N ASP A 449 22.12 21.04 13.31
CA ASP A 449 23.38 20.39 12.94
C ASP A 449 23.19 18.86 13.00
N GLU A 450 23.33 18.17 11.86
CA GLU A 450 23.14 16.71 11.78
C GLU A 450 24.24 15.94 12.54
N LEU A 451 25.39 16.55 12.83
CA LEU A 451 26.57 15.85 13.36
C LEU A 451 26.68 15.81 14.90
N ALA A 452 25.84 16.54 15.62
CA ALA A 452 25.86 16.51 17.09
C ALA A 452 24.91 15.41 17.61
N ALA A 453 25.43 14.22 17.86
CA ALA A 453 24.73 13.09 18.50
C ALA A 453 24.26 13.36 19.95
N VAL A 454 24.27 14.61 20.39
CA VAL A 454 23.93 15.05 21.75
C VAL A 454 22.83 16.10 21.63
N ALA A 455 21.79 15.97 22.46
CA ALA A 455 20.56 16.77 22.50
C ALA A 455 20.73 18.30 22.64
N ALA A 456 21.96 18.82 22.57
CA ALA A 456 22.30 20.24 22.62
C ALA A 456 22.74 20.81 21.25
N ALA A 457 22.33 20.20 20.13
CA ALA A 457 22.60 20.76 18.80
C ALA A 457 22.07 22.20 18.72
N LYS A 458 22.98 23.16 18.49
CA LYS A 458 22.68 24.60 18.42
C LYS A 458 21.58 24.82 17.38
N ARG A 459 20.41 25.26 17.84
CA ARG A 459 19.32 25.70 16.96
C ARG A 459 19.44 27.21 16.80
N THR A 460 19.87 27.67 15.63
CA THR A 460 19.60 29.06 15.25
C THR A 460 18.13 29.11 14.87
N TYR A 461 17.37 30.01 15.49
CA TYR A 461 15.92 30.10 15.37
C TYR A 461 15.54 31.52 14.96
N VAL A 462 14.75 31.63 13.90
CA VAL A 462 14.10 32.87 13.47
C VAL A 462 12.60 32.61 13.42
N LYS A 463 11.81 33.40 14.15
CA LYS A 463 10.35 33.42 14.03
C LYS A 463 9.90 34.80 13.60
N ASP A 464 9.28 34.86 12.43
CA ASP A 464 8.71 36.06 11.85
C ASP A 464 7.19 35.88 11.64
N VAL A 465 6.42 36.92 11.91
CA VAL A 465 5.04 37.05 11.39
C VAL A 465 5.09 37.93 10.15
N LEU A 466 4.50 37.44 9.06
CA LEU A 466 4.35 38.19 7.81
C LEU A 466 2.88 38.43 7.53
N PHE A 467 2.55 39.69 7.29
CA PHE A 467 1.25 40.09 6.76
C PHE A 467 1.40 40.23 5.25
N LEU A 468 0.69 39.38 4.52
CA LEU A 468 0.75 39.30 3.07
C LEU A 468 -0.56 39.82 2.48
N GLN A 469 -0.49 40.47 1.31
CA GLN A 469 -1.66 40.83 0.52
C GLN A 469 -1.44 40.45 -0.93
N ASN A 470 -2.44 39.82 -1.55
CA ASN A 470 -2.48 39.63 -3.00
C ASN A 470 -2.85 40.99 -3.64
N ALA A 471 -1.94 41.56 -4.41
CA ALA A 471 -2.06 42.87 -5.02
C ALA A 471 -3.00 42.90 -6.25
N GLY A 472 -3.54 41.75 -6.65
CA GLY A 472 -4.22 41.57 -7.94
C GLY A 472 -3.23 41.24 -9.06
N GLY A 473 -3.72 40.54 -10.10
CA GLY A 473 -2.86 40.07 -11.20
C GLY A 473 -1.84 39.01 -10.79
N GLY A 474 -2.12 38.29 -9.70
CA GLY A 474 -1.25 37.23 -9.17
C GLY A 474 -0.13 37.72 -8.25
N ASN A 475 0.16 39.01 -8.12
CA ASN A 475 1.36 39.43 -7.37
C ASN A 475 1.15 39.47 -5.84
N VAL A 476 2.11 38.94 -5.09
CA VAL A 476 2.10 38.98 -3.61
C VAL A 476 2.91 40.17 -3.10
N MET A 477 2.49 40.77 -1.97
CA MET A 477 3.27 41.79 -1.27
C MET A 477 3.39 41.47 0.22
N VAL A 478 4.59 41.63 0.77
CA VAL A 478 4.82 41.64 2.23
C VAL A 478 4.51 43.05 2.74
N LYS A 479 3.38 43.21 3.45
CA LYS A 479 2.93 44.50 4.00
C LYS A 479 3.62 44.84 5.31
N LEU A 480 3.82 43.84 6.16
CA LEU A 480 4.45 44.00 7.46
C LEU A 480 5.19 42.72 7.83
N ARG A 481 6.38 42.89 8.42
CA ARG A 481 7.16 41.83 9.05
C ARG A 481 7.31 42.18 10.53
N THR A 482 6.90 41.27 11.40
CA THR A 482 7.10 41.39 12.85
C THR A 482 7.99 40.26 13.33
N PRO A 483 9.26 40.52 13.67
CA PRO A 483 10.13 39.53 14.28
C PRO A 483 9.62 39.20 15.69
N LEU A 484 9.31 37.93 15.97
CA LEU A 484 8.80 37.49 17.27
C LEU A 484 9.91 37.01 18.20
N ALA A 485 10.93 36.32 17.68
CA ALA A 485 12.04 35.83 18.47
C ALA A 485 13.22 35.43 17.58
N ASN A 486 14.42 35.89 17.96
CA ASN A 486 15.71 35.43 17.43
C ASN A 486 16.57 34.97 18.60
N THR A 487 16.71 33.66 18.81
CA THR A 487 17.76 33.14 19.70
C THR A 487 19.04 33.05 18.90
N ASN A 488 19.82 34.15 18.93
CA ASN A 488 21.10 34.28 18.26
C ASN A 488 22.16 33.44 18.97
N ILE A 489 22.57 32.33 18.37
CA ILE A 489 23.77 31.59 18.78
C ILE A 489 24.81 31.82 17.68
N ASN A 490 25.58 32.91 17.76
CA ASN A 490 26.80 33.25 17.00
C ASN A 490 26.86 32.82 15.52
N GLY A 491 26.64 33.75 14.58
CA GLY A 491 26.78 33.54 13.12
C GLY A 491 25.44 33.49 12.37
N ALA A 492 24.60 34.51 12.60
CA ALA A 492 23.19 34.53 12.25
C ALA A 492 22.90 34.29 10.77
N ALA A 493 22.04 33.32 10.47
CA ALA A 493 21.37 33.33 9.20
C ALA A 493 20.42 34.52 9.11
N THR A 494 20.45 35.19 7.96
CA THR A 494 19.49 36.20 7.57
C THR A 494 18.38 35.54 6.79
N VAL A 495 17.15 35.64 7.27
CA VAL A 495 15.96 35.25 6.52
C VAL A 495 15.38 36.48 5.83
N THR A 496 15.25 36.43 4.50
CA THR A 496 14.62 37.46 3.67
C THR A 496 13.42 36.91 2.93
N TYR A 497 12.48 37.80 2.64
CA TYR A 497 11.21 37.50 2.00
C TYR A 497 11.09 38.33 0.73
N THR A 498 11.01 37.68 -0.41
CA THR A 498 10.98 38.32 -1.72
C THR A 498 9.76 37.81 -2.48
N PRO A 499 8.75 38.64 -2.73
CA PRO A 499 7.68 38.25 -3.63
C PRO A 499 8.22 38.00 -5.05
N SER A 500 7.68 36.99 -5.73
CA SER A 500 8.10 36.57 -7.07
C SER A 500 6.88 36.08 -7.85
N GLY A 501 6.16 37.01 -8.48
CA GLY A 501 4.88 36.71 -9.12
C GLY A 501 3.85 36.26 -8.10
N GLU A 502 3.25 35.09 -8.33
CA GLU A 502 2.26 34.46 -7.44
C GLU A 502 2.83 33.74 -6.23
N ASP A 503 4.12 33.92 -5.98
CA ASP A 503 4.79 33.21 -4.90
C ASP A 503 5.52 34.14 -3.93
N LEU A 504 5.63 33.72 -2.67
CA LEU A 504 6.58 34.30 -1.71
C LEU A 504 7.85 33.46 -1.67
N ARG A 505 8.98 34.05 -2.05
CA ARG A 505 10.29 33.43 -1.92
C ARG A 505 10.90 33.74 -0.56
N ILE A 506 11.20 32.72 0.24
CA ILE A 506 11.94 32.82 1.50
C ILE A 506 13.40 32.45 1.20
N ASN A 507 14.32 33.41 1.30
CA ASN A 507 15.75 33.15 1.18
C ASN A 507 16.38 33.13 2.57
N VAL A 508 17.34 32.23 2.75
CA VAL A 508 18.12 32.17 3.99
C VAL A 508 19.60 32.24 3.62
N THR A 509 20.30 33.25 4.13
CA THR A 509 21.71 33.51 3.80
C THR A 509 22.55 33.65 5.08
N GLY A 510 23.88 33.54 4.98
CA GLY A 510 24.78 33.93 6.09
C GLY A 510 25.13 32.83 7.10
N TYR A 511 24.64 31.60 6.95
CA TYR A 511 25.12 30.48 7.77
C TYR A 511 26.20 29.70 7.03
N ALA A 512 27.42 29.74 7.57
CA ALA A 512 28.62 29.17 6.95
C ALA A 512 28.82 27.67 7.26
N GLY A 513 27.89 27.01 7.94
CA GLY A 513 27.97 25.57 8.22
C GLY A 513 27.67 24.75 6.97
N THR A 514 28.63 23.94 6.52
CA THR A 514 28.55 23.17 5.28
C THR A 514 27.56 21.99 5.30
N ASN A 515 27.05 21.58 6.48
CA ASN A 515 26.28 20.33 6.66
C ASN A 515 25.02 20.45 7.55
N GLY A 516 24.41 21.62 7.69
CA GLY A 516 23.19 21.79 8.50
C GLY A 516 21.89 21.41 7.77
N LEU A 517 20.93 20.81 8.50
CA LEU A 517 19.52 20.68 8.07
C LEU A 517 18.76 21.97 8.36
N TRP A 518 18.04 22.51 7.38
CA TRP A 518 17.17 23.67 7.56
C TRP A 518 15.71 23.27 7.51
N ARG A 519 14.95 23.77 8.46
CA ARG A 519 13.51 23.58 8.47
C ARG A 519 12.81 24.91 8.61
N THR A 520 11.80 25.13 7.79
CA THR A 520 10.92 26.28 7.85
C THR A 520 9.48 25.79 8.02
N GLU A 521 8.93 25.95 9.21
CA GLU A 521 7.48 25.86 9.43
C GLU A 521 6.82 27.15 9.00
N VAL A 522 5.77 27.05 8.18
CA VAL A 522 4.87 28.13 7.81
C VAL A 522 3.53 27.81 8.44
N GLU A 523 3.12 28.56 9.44
CA GLU A 523 1.79 28.45 10.03
C GLU A 523 0.89 29.56 9.47
N TYR A 524 -0.26 29.21 8.91
CA TYR A 524 -1.26 30.17 8.47
C TYR A 524 -2.14 30.52 9.68
N VAL A 525 -2.04 31.75 10.20
CA VAL A 525 -2.65 32.14 11.48
C VAL A 525 -4.10 32.62 11.31
N SER A 526 -4.44 33.20 10.16
CA SER A 526 -5.82 33.59 9.87
C SER A 526 -6.11 33.68 8.39
N ARG A 527 -7.21 33.04 7.95
CA ARG A 527 -8.08 33.62 6.92
C ARG A 527 -9.05 34.52 7.69
N GLY A 528 -8.74 35.82 7.78
CA GLY A 528 -9.75 36.77 8.26
C GLY A 528 -10.98 36.70 7.34
N PRO A 529 -12.18 37.04 7.84
CA PRO A 529 -13.40 37.07 7.02
C PRO A 529 -13.28 37.98 5.79
#